data_AF-A0A937QN92-F1
#
_entry.id   AF-A0A937QN92-F1
#
_cell.length_a   1.000
_cell.length_b   1.000
_cell.length_c   1.000
_cell.angle_alpha   90.00
_cell.angle_beta   90.00
_cell.angle_gamma   90.00
#
_symmetry.space_group_name_H-M   'P 1'
#
loop_
_entity.id
_entity.type
_entity.pdbx_description
1 polymer ?
#
loop_
_entity_poly.entity_id
_entity_poly.type
_entity_poly.pdbx_seq_one_letter_code
_entity_poly.pdbx_strand_id
1 'polypeptide(L)' 'MIGTDSNHCRIVAESLAGARGVDEETLASLAILDDRLERLKKLDEAFSGVAFSRAVEQLRNRGSTIAAV' A
#
# COMPACT_ATOMS: atom_id res chain seq x y z
N MET A 1 -13.32 3.30 -24.05
CA MET A 1 -13.54 4.07 -22.81
C MET A 1 -12.35 3.84 -21.89
N ILE A 2 -11.36 4.74 -21.90
CA ILE A 2 -10.28 4.79 -20.91
C ILE A 2 -10.61 6.01 -20.04
N GLY A 3 -11.19 5.80 -18.85
CA GLY A 3 -11.68 6.91 -18.04
C GLY A 3 -11.78 6.67 -16.53
N THR A 4 -11.53 5.45 -16.05
CA THR A 4 -11.72 5.09 -14.63
C THR A 4 -10.45 4.58 -13.95
N ASP A 5 -9.47 4.08 -14.69
CA ASP A 5 -8.20 3.58 -14.14
C ASP A 5 -7.28 4.71 -13.64
N SER A 6 -7.27 5.85 -14.35
CA SER A 6 -6.39 6.98 -14.05
C SER A 6 -6.69 7.64 -12.69
N ASN A 7 -7.95 7.52 -12.22
CA ASN A 7 -8.34 8.11 -10.95
C ASN A 7 -7.81 7.31 -9.76
N HIS A 8 -7.76 5.98 -9.86
CA HIS A 8 -7.29 5.11 -8.78
C HIS A 8 -5.79 5.29 -8.54
N CYS A 9 -4.97 5.29 -9.59
CA CYS A 9 -3.54 5.56 -9.46
C CYS A 9 -3.27 6.96 -8.87
N ARG A 10 -4.08 7.97 -9.24
CA ARG A 10 -3.94 9.32 -8.71
C ARG A 10 -4.34 9.42 -7.24
N ILE A 11 -5.44 8.77 -6.85
CA ILE A 11 -5.89 8.70 -5.46
C ILE A 11 -4.81 8.02 -4.60
N VAL A 12 -4.26 6.89 -5.07
CA VAL A 12 -3.17 6.20 -4.38
C VAL A 12 -1.92 7.09 -4.29
N ALA A 13 -1.56 7.79 -5.35
CA ALA A 13 -0.43 8.71 -5.34
C ALA A 13 -0.62 9.89 -4.37
N GLU A 14 -1.82 10.48 -4.30
CA GLU A 14 -2.17 11.57 -3.38
C GLU A 14 -2.17 11.09 -1.91
N SER A 15 -2.66 9.88 -1.65
CA SER A 15 -2.60 9.24 -0.32
C SER A 15 -1.15 8.92 0.09
N LEU A 16 -0.33 8.41 -0.83
CA LEU A 16 1.10 8.18 -0.61
C LEU A 16 1.85 9.49 -0.34
N ALA A 17 1.49 10.57 -1.04
CA ALA A 17 2.06 11.91 -0.82
C ALA A 17 1.67 12.50 0.55
N GLY A 18 0.63 11.98 1.21
CA GLY A 18 0.07 12.54 2.45
C GLY A 18 -0.76 13.80 2.23
N ALA A 19 -1.21 14.05 0.99
CA ALA A 19 -2.11 15.15 0.65
C ALA A 19 -3.57 14.86 1.08
N ARG A 20 -3.87 13.60 1.42
CA ARG A 20 -5.09 13.17 2.12
C ARG A 20 -4.69 12.42 3.40
N GLY A 21 -5.54 12.53 4.42
CA GLY A 21 -5.44 11.66 5.60
C GLY A 21 -5.42 10.20 5.15
N VAL A 22 -4.53 9.40 5.76
CA VAL A 22 -4.46 7.97 5.44
C VAL A 22 -5.79 7.35 5.83
N ASP A 23 -6.59 6.98 4.84
CA ASP A 23 -7.89 6.36 5.05
C ASP A 23 -7.68 4.93 5.58
N GLU A 24 -8.45 4.51 6.59
CA GLU A 24 -8.33 3.18 7.20
C GLU A 24 -8.47 2.06 6.17
N GLU A 25 -9.27 2.29 5.11
CA GLU A 25 -9.42 1.37 3.98
C GLU A 25 -8.10 1.14 3.23
N THR A 26 -7.26 2.19 3.12
CA THR A 26 -5.95 2.11 2.47
C THR A 26 -4.98 1.26 3.28
N LEU A 27 -5.00 1.39 4.61
CA LEU A 27 -4.17 0.56 5.51
C LEU A 27 -4.64 -0.90 5.51
N ALA A 28 -5.95 -1.14 5.52
CA ALA A 28 -6.51 -2.49 5.42
C ALA A 28 -6.12 -3.16 4.10
N SER A 29 -6.21 -2.42 2.99
CA SER A 29 -5.80 -2.91 1.66
C SER A 29 -4.30 -3.23 1.60
N LEU A 30 -3.46 -2.39 2.21
CA LEU A 30 -2.02 -2.65 2.33
C LEU A 30 -1.71 -3.91 3.14
N ALA A 31 -2.41 -4.14 4.25
CA ALA A 31 -2.22 -5.35 5.06
C ALA A 31 -2.57 -6.62 4.29
N ILE A 32 -3.65 -6.60 3.49
CA ILE A 32 -4.01 -7.72 2.61
C ILE A 32 -2.95 -7.94 1.54
N LEU A 33 -2.40 -6.87 0.97
CA LEU A 33 -1.39 -6.96 -0.08
C LEU A 33 -0.07 -7.52 0.47
N ASP A 34 0.31 -7.16 1.70
CA ASP A 34 1.48 -7.69 2.42
C ASP A 34 1.34 -9.20 2.66
N ASP A 35 0.20 -9.67 3.18
CA ASP A 35 -0.06 -11.09 3.38
C ASP A 35 -0.01 -11.88 2.06
N ARG A 36 -0.57 -11.33 0.98
CA ARG A 36 -0.50 -11.96 -0.34
C ARG A 36 0.92 -12.02 -0.89
N LEU A 37 1.72 -10.98 -0.68
CA LEU A 37 3.12 -10.96 -1.10
C LEU A 37 3.94 -12.00 -0.33
N GLU A 38 3.72 -12.14 0.98
CA GLU A 38 4.38 -13.16 1.80
C GLU A 38 3.98 -14.57 1.38
N ARG A 39 2.72 -14.80 1.00
CA ARG A 39 2.30 -16.08 0.39
C ARG A 39 3.01 -16.33 -0.94
N LEU A 40 3.16 -15.30 -1.77
CA LEU A 40 3.84 -15.40 -3.06
C LEU A 40 5.33 -15.77 -2.89
N LYS A 41 6.02 -15.14 -1.94
CA LYS A 41 7.41 -15.47 -1.59
C LYS A 41 7.59 -16.90 -1.08
N LYS A 42 6.55 -17.46 -0.43
CA LYS A 42 6.56 -18.87 0.03
C LYS A 42 6.31 -19.86 -1.11
N LEU A 43 5.72 -19.43 -2.22
CA LEU A 43 5.47 -20.29 -3.38
C LEU A 43 6.73 -20.50 -4.22
N ASP A 44 7.53 -19.45 -4.40
CA ASP A 44 8.76 -19.52 -5.20
C ASP A 44 9.80 -18.48 -4.74
N GLU A 45 11.06 -18.91 -4.66
CA GLU A 45 12.20 -18.08 -4.26
C GLU A 45 12.45 -16.91 -5.23
N ALA A 46 12.01 -17.02 -6.50
CA ALA A 46 12.07 -15.94 -7.48
C ALA A 46 11.37 -14.65 -7.02
N PHE A 47 10.40 -14.76 -6.11
CA PHE A 47 9.68 -13.60 -5.56
C PHE A 47 10.31 -13.03 -4.29
N SER A 48 11.38 -13.63 -3.75
CA SER A 48 12.04 -13.18 -2.51
C SER A 48 12.51 -11.71 -2.57
N GLY A 49 12.91 -11.24 -3.75
CA GLY A 49 13.33 -9.85 -3.98
C GLY A 49 12.18 -8.85 -4.20
N VAL A 50 10.93 -9.31 -4.26
CA VAL A 50 9.78 -8.42 -4.44
C VAL A 50 9.40 -7.78 -3.11
N ALA A 51 9.48 -6.46 -3.05
CA ALA A 51 9.17 -5.66 -1.87
C ALA A 51 8.36 -4.42 -2.26
N PHE A 52 7.70 -3.82 -1.27
CA PHE A 52 7.04 -2.54 -1.46
C PHE A 52 8.05 -1.41 -1.69
N SER A 53 7.60 -0.38 -2.40
CA SER A 53 8.40 0.83 -2.57
C SER A 53 8.49 1.62 -1.26
N ARG A 54 9.54 2.43 -1.13
CA ARG A 54 9.75 3.33 0.01
C ARG A 54 8.55 4.24 0.32
N ALA A 55 7.78 4.62 -0.70
CA ALA A 55 6.58 5.44 -0.52
C ALA A 55 5.49 4.68 0.28
N VAL A 56 5.33 3.38 0.01
CA VAL A 56 4.36 2.53 0.72
C VAL A 56 4.81 2.25 2.15
N GLU A 57 6.11 2.08 2.38
CA GLU A 57 6.65 1.94 3.74
C GLU A 57 6.42 3.20 4.59
N GLN A 58 6.60 4.39 4.00
CA GLN A 58 6.30 5.66 4.65
C GLN A 58 4.81 5.79 4.99
N LEU A 59 3.93 5.32 4.10
CA LEU A 59 2.49 5.29 4.34
C LEU A 59 2.11 4.37 5.51
N ARG A 60 2.71 3.17 5.59
CA ARG A 60 2.52 2.23 6.71
C ARG A 60 2.95 2.84 8.04
N ASN A 61 4.10 3.54 8.06
CA ASN A 61 4.62 4.18 9.26
C ASN A 61 3.75 5.36 9.73
N ARG A 62 3.13 6.09 8.80
CA ARG A 62 2.17 7.17 9.12
C ARG A 62 0.88 6.62 9.74
N GLY A 63 0.39 5.46 9.29
CA GLY A 63 -0.78 4.80 9.89
C GLY A 63 -0.56 4.33 11.33
N SER A 64 0.67 3.92 11.69
CA SER A 64 1.00 3.51 13.06
C SER A 64 0.95 4.65 14.09
N THR A 65 0.98 5.91 13.65
CA THR A 65 0.81 7.07 14.54
C THR A 65 -0.66 7.36 14.86
N ILE A 66 -1.59 6.88 14.04
CA ILE A 66 -3.04 7.09 14.23
C ILE A 66 -3.63 6.05 15.22
N ALA A 67 -3.03 4.87 15.33
CA ALA A 67 -3.46 3.82 16.26
C ALA A 67 -2.90 3.97 17.70
N ALA A 68 -2.15 5.04 18.00
CA ALA A 68 -1.48 5.26 19.29
C ALA A 68 -2.11 6.40 20.13
N VAL A 69 -3.41 6.66 19.96
CA VAL A 69 -4.19 7.62 20.77
C VAL A 69 -5.29 6.88 21.52
#